data_AF-A0A4S0N5J6-F1
#
_entry.id   AF-A0A4S0N5J6-F1
#
_cell.length_a   1.000
_cell.length_b   1.000
_cell.length_c   1.000
_cell.angle_alpha   90.00
_cell.angle_beta   90.00
_cell.angle_gamma   90.00
#
_symmetry.space_group_name_H-M   'P 1'
#
loop_
_entity.id
_entity.type
_entity.pdbx_description
1 polymer ?
#
loop_
_entity_poly.entity_id
_entity_poly.type
_entity_poly.pdbx_seq_one_letter_code
_entity_poly.pdbx_strand_id
1 'polypeptide(L)'
;LARILDRYAALGLTPVTATELEFYLVDPTSQRPVGPVSPVTGRRLDSDAALSIDEVDDFEAFIHDIYEACRMQDIPVDTAIAENGVGQFEINLNHVPDALRAADDAVLFKRTVKGIARKHGFAACFMAKPYGDRAGNGFHVHFSVLDKDSR
;
A
#
# COMPACT_ATOMS: atom_id res chain seq x y z
N LEU A 1 3.87 -8.78 -18.84
CA LEU A 1 4.44 -7.42 -18.74
C LEU A 1 5.69 -7.26 -19.60
N ALA A 2 6.77 -8.02 -19.37
CA ALA A 2 8.03 -7.93 -20.14
C ALA A 2 7.85 -7.80 -21.68
N ARG A 3 7.08 -8.70 -22.31
CA ARG A 3 6.79 -8.63 -23.76
C ARG A 3 6.16 -7.32 -24.24
N ILE A 4 5.42 -6.61 -23.38
CA ILE A 4 4.84 -5.31 -23.72
C ILE A 4 5.90 -4.22 -23.60
N LEU A 5 6.77 -4.29 -22.59
CA LEU A 5 7.89 -3.36 -22.43
C LEU A 5 8.88 -3.46 -23.59
N ASP A 6 9.12 -4.66 -24.12
CA ASP A 6 9.93 -4.84 -25.34
C ASP A 6 9.36 -4.05 -26.53
N ARG A 7 8.03 -3.95 -26.63
CA ARG A 7 7.36 -3.18 -27.70
C ARG A 7 7.47 -1.67 -27.48
N TYR A 8 7.44 -1.20 -26.24
CA TYR A 8 7.72 0.20 -25.91
C TYR A 8 9.18 0.56 -26.25
N ALA A 9 10.12 -0.30 -25.84
CA ALA A 9 11.53 -0.14 -26.12
C ALA A 9 11.84 -0.10 -27.63
N ALA A 10 11.18 -0.95 -28.43
CA ALA A 10 11.31 -0.94 -29.90
C ALA A 10 10.85 0.39 -30.54
N LEU A 11 9.95 1.12 -29.87
CA LEU A 11 9.49 2.46 -30.27
C LEU A 11 10.34 3.59 -29.67
N GLY A 12 11.35 3.28 -28.86
CA GLY A 12 12.13 4.28 -28.12
C GLY A 12 11.35 4.97 -27.01
N LEU A 13 10.33 4.29 -26.47
CA LEU A 13 9.46 4.80 -25.41
C LEU A 13 9.73 4.07 -24.08
N THR A 14 9.64 4.80 -22.97
CA THR A 14 9.87 4.29 -21.62
C THR A 14 8.64 4.55 -20.75
N PRO A 15 7.85 3.51 -20.40
CA PRO A 15 6.79 3.64 -19.41
C PRO A 15 7.36 3.94 -18.03
N VAL A 16 6.84 4.98 -17.38
CA VAL A 16 7.12 5.32 -15.98
C VAL A 16 5.85 5.04 -15.20
N THR A 17 5.96 4.32 -14.09
CA THR A 17 4.79 3.89 -13.32
C THR A 17 4.99 4.05 -11.82
N ALA A 18 3.92 4.39 -11.12
CA ALA A 18 3.79 4.35 -9.67
C ALA A 18 2.50 3.62 -9.29
N THR A 19 2.45 3.11 -8.07
CA THR A 19 1.26 2.43 -7.56
C THR A 19 0.93 2.87 -6.15
N GLU A 20 -0.36 2.98 -5.88
CA GLU A 20 -0.92 3.26 -4.56
C GLU A 20 -1.66 2.00 -4.10
N LEU A 21 -1.27 1.45 -2.96
CA LEU A 21 -1.86 0.23 -2.44
C LEU A 21 -2.61 0.50 -1.14
N GLU A 22 -3.93 0.54 -1.24
CA GLU A 22 -4.80 0.57 -0.07
C GLU A 22 -4.90 -0.82 0.58
N PHE A 23 -4.92 -0.83 1.91
CA PHE A 23 -5.20 -2.02 2.69
C PHE A 23 -5.86 -1.68 4.02
N TYR A 24 -6.63 -2.64 4.53
CA TYR A 24 -7.15 -2.58 5.89
C TYR A 24 -6.23 -3.34 6.84
N LEU A 25 -5.99 -2.78 8.02
CA LEU A 25 -5.67 -3.59 9.18
C LEU A 25 -6.97 -4.17 9.74
N VAL A 26 -6.94 -5.45 10.11
CA VAL A 26 -8.08 -6.13 10.72
C VAL A 26 -7.62 -6.94 11.92
N ASP A 27 -8.54 -7.14 12.86
CA ASP A 27 -8.35 -8.03 14.01
C ASP A 27 -8.24 -9.49 13.55
N PRO A 28 -7.09 -10.17 13.76
CA PRO A 28 -6.88 -11.54 13.29
C PRO A 28 -7.67 -12.59 14.08
N THR A 29 -8.24 -12.24 15.24
CA THR A 29 -9.01 -13.16 16.09
C THR A 29 -10.46 -13.31 15.62
N SER A 30 -10.93 -12.37 14.80
CA SER A 30 -12.29 -12.36 14.29
C SER A 30 -12.44 -13.21 13.03
N GLN A 31 -13.56 -13.93 12.91
CA GLN A 31 -13.95 -14.66 11.70
C GLN A 31 -14.50 -13.73 10.59
N ARG A 32 -14.73 -12.46 10.91
CA ARG A 32 -15.18 -11.42 9.98
C ARG A 32 -14.21 -10.23 10.04
N PRO A 33 -14.06 -9.46 8.95
CA PRO A 33 -13.31 -8.21 9.00
C PRO A 33 -13.89 -7.32 10.10
N VAL A 34 -13.04 -6.92 11.04
CA VAL A 34 -13.34 -5.97 12.11
C VAL A 34 -12.11 -5.09 12.25
N GLY A 35 -12.32 -3.80 12.48
CA GLY A 35 -11.25 -2.82 12.68
C GLY A 35 -10.27 -3.24 13.77
N PRO A 36 -9.00 -2.82 13.66
CA PRO A 36 -7.96 -3.17 14.61
C PRO A 36 -8.21 -2.49 15.97
N VAL A 37 -7.45 -2.93 16.98
CA VAL A 37 -7.36 -2.20 18.25
C VAL A 37 -6.12 -1.31 18.17
N SER A 38 -6.29 -0.02 18.46
CA SER A 38 -5.19 0.94 18.55
C SER A 38 -4.19 0.47 19.62
N PRO A 39 -2.89 0.33 19.29
CA PRO A 39 -1.88 -0.08 20.26
C PRO A 39 -1.56 1.02 21.29
N VAL A 40 -1.92 2.28 21.00
CA VAL A 40 -1.72 3.43 21.90
C VAL A 40 -2.90 3.58 22.85
N THR A 41 -4.13 3.62 22.33
CA THR A 41 -5.33 3.91 23.13
C THR A 41 -6.02 2.66 23.68
N GLY A 42 -5.70 1.47 23.14
CA GLY A 42 -6.38 0.22 23.48
C GLY A 42 -7.84 0.15 23.01
N ARG A 43 -8.31 1.16 22.28
CA ARG A 43 -9.67 1.22 21.75
C ARG A 43 -9.74 0.59 20.37
N ARG A 44 -10.86 -0.07 20.09
CA ARG A 44 -11.15 -0.59 18.76
C ARG A 44 -11.55 0.57 17.85
N LEU A 45 -10.98 0.62 16.66
CA LEU A 45 -11.45 1.53 15.62
C LEU A 45 -12.79 1.02 15.08
N ASP A 46 -13.81 1.89 15.06
CA ASP A 46 -15.16 1.59 14.58
C ASP A 46 -15.80 2.69 13.70
N SER A 47 -15.13 3.84 13.56
CA SER A 47 -15.52 4.96 12.70
C SER A 47 -14.52 5.20 11.57
N ASP A 48 -15.00 5.75 10.46
CA ASP A 48 -14.15 6.18 9.35
C ASP A 48 -13.36 7.44 9.75
N ALA A 49 -12.10 7.54 9.34
CA ALA A 49 -11.21 8.62 9.77
C ALA A 49 -10.22 9.03 8.67
N ALA A 50 -10.75 9.39 7.50
CA ALA A 50 -9.94 9.85 6.36
C ALA A 50 -8.99 10.98 6.79
N LEU A 51 -7.71 10.86 6.42
CA LEU A 51 -6.65 11.82 6.73
C LEU A 51 -6.44 12.06 8.24
N SER A 52 -6.85 11.12 9.09
CA SER A 52 -6.64 11.21 10.53
C SER A 52 -5.16 11.07 10.88
N ILE A 53 -4.58 12.15 11.41
CA ILE A 53 -3.21 12.16 11.93
C ILE A 53 -3.12 11.26 13.16
N ASP A 54 -4.12 11.30 14.04
CA ASP A 54 -4.17 10.48 15.26
C ASP A 54 -4.16 8.97 14.93
N GLU A 55 -4.83 8.54 13.85
CA GLU A 55 -4.77 7.12 13.43
C GLU A 55 -3.42 6.75 12.81
N VAL A 56 -2.74 7.67 12.12
CA VAL A 56 -1.37 7.41 11.66
C VAL A 56 -0.42 7.29 12.86
N ASP A 57 -0.53 8.19 13.84
CA ASP A 57 0.30 8.19 15.05
C ASP A 57 0.03 6.95 15.92
N ASP A 58 -1.23 6.55 16.08
CA ASP A 58 -1.60 5.34 16.82
C ASP A 58 -0.95 4.08 16.24
N PHE A 59 -0.65 4.05 14.93
CA PHE A 59 -0.05 2.91 14.24
C PHE A 59 1.39 3.18 13.77
N GLU A 60 2.05 4.22 14.31
CA GLU A 60 3.38 4.66 13.91
C GLU A 60 4.40 3.50 13.92
N ALA A 61 4.45 2.70 14.99
CA ALA A 61 5.42 1.60 15.10
C ALA A 61 5.24 0.54 14.00
N PHE A 62 4.01 0.29 13.57
CA PHE A 62 3.70 -0.62 12.48
C PHE A 62 4.12 -0.04 11.13
N ILE A 63 3.81 1.23 10.88
CA ILE A 63 4.15 1.95 9.65
C ILE A 63 5.69 2.09 9.52
N HIS A 64 6.37 2.42 10.61
CA HIS A 64 7.83 2.53 10.68
C HIS A 64 8.52 1.21 10.29
N ASP A 65 8.04 0.07 10.82
CA ASP A 65 8.57 -1.24 10.47
C ASP A 65 8.34 -1.60 8.99
N ILE A 66 7.25 -1.13 8.37
CA ILE A 66 7.05 -1.26 6.92
C ILE A 66 8.12 -0.47 6.18
N TYR A 67 8.35 0.80 6.57
CA TYR A 67 9.38 1.63 5.93
C TYR A 67 10.76 0.99 6.02
N GLU A 68 11.16 0.53 7.20
CA GLU A 68 12.46 -0.13 7.38
C GLU A 68 12.58 -1.42 6.55
N ALA A 69 11.54 -2.26 6.52
CA ALA A 69 11.54 -3.48 5.73
C ALA A 69 11.56 -3.20 4.22
N CYS A 70 10.87 -2.15 3.76
CA CYS A 70 10.88 -1.74 2.35
C CYS A 70 12.24 -1.15 1.96
N ARG A 71 12.84 -0.33 2.83
CA ARG A 71 14.19 0.22 2.67
C ARG A 71 15.23 -0.89 2.54
N MET A 72 15.13 -1.97 3.32
CA MET A 72 16.02 -3.13 3.21
C MET A 72 15.85 -3.94 1.91
N GLN A 73 14.71 -3.80 1.23
CA GLN A 73 14.39 -4.49 -0.03
C GLN A 73 14.55 -3.59 -1.26
N ASP A 74 15.00 -2.34 -1.07
CA ASP A 74 15.04 -1.30 -2.11
C ASP A 74 13.65 -1.09 -2.78
N ILE A 75 12.57 -1.17 -1.99
CA ILE A 75 11.21 -0.84 -2.43
C ILE A 75 10.99 0.67 -2.19
N PRO A 76 10.66 1.46 -3.22
CA PRO A 76 10.70 2.92 -3.14
C PRO A 76 9.40 3.50 -2.58
N VAL A 77 9.03 3.10 -1.36
CA VAL A 77 7.88 3.65 -0.62
C VAL A 77 8.09 5.14 -0.29
N ASP A 78 7.01 5.90 -0.25
CA ASP A 78 7.01 7.34 0.01
C ASP A 78 6.14 7.69 1.24
N THR A 79 4.88 8.06 1.02
CA THR A 79 3.99 8.59 2.05
C THR A 79 3.00 7.52 2.53
N ALA A 80 2.63 7.56 3.81
CA ALA A 80 1.56 6.76 4.40
C ALA A 80 0.42 7.68 4.81
N ILE A 81 -0.82 7.30 4.50
CA ILE A 81 -2.03 8.05 4.85
C ILE A 81 -3.09 7.14 5.46
N ALA A 82 -3.87 7.69 6.39
CA ALA A 82 -5.12 7.07 6.84
C ALA A 82 -6.22 7.34 5.81
N GLU A 83 -6.87 6.27 5.36
CA GLU A 83 -7.85 6.29 4.28
C GLU A 83 -9.29 6.35 4.81
N ASN A 84 -10.26 6.40 3.89
CA ASN A 84 -11.67 6.63 4.25
C ASN A 84 -12.36 5.46 5.01
N GLY A 85 -11.70 4.32 5.20
CA GLY A 85 -12.24 3.18 5.94
C GLY A 85 -11.64 3.00 7.33
N VAL A 86 -12.37 2.35 8.23
CA VAL A 86 -11.91 1.99 9.59
C VAL A 86 -10.59 1.22 9.56
N GLY A 87 -9.49 1.84 10.03
CA GLY A 87 -8.16 1.22 10.01
C GLY A 87 -7.69 0.90 8.58
N GLN A 88 -8.14 1.67 7.60
CA GLN A 88 -7.65 1.64 6.22
C GLN A 88 -6.44 2.56 6.10
N PHE A 89 -5.40 2.06 5.46
CA PHE A 89 -4.20 2.83 5.17
C PHE A 89 -3.84 2.68 3.70
N GLU A 90 -3.18 3.70 3.17
CA GLU A 90 -2.50 3.66 1.89
C GLU A 90 -1.02 3.98 2.12
N ILE A 91 -0.15 3.32 1.36
CA ILE A 91 1.24 3.72 1.20
C ILE A 91 1.57 3.83 -0.29
N ASN A 92 2.07 4.99 -0.69
CA ASN A 92 2.42 5.30 -2.07
C ASN A 92 3.81 4.76 -2.39
N LEU A 93 3.99 4.24 -3.61
CA LEU A 93 5.32 3.91 -4.16
C LEU A 93 5.69 4.95 -5.20
N ASN A 94 6.96 5.38 -5.18
CA ASN A 94 7.47 6.37 -6.11
C ASN A 94 7.38 5.93 -7.57
N HIS A 95 7.32 6.91 -8.46
CA HIS A 95 7.40 6.69 -9.90
C HIS A 95 8.76 6.14 -10.27
N VAL A 96 8.78 5.01 -10.99
CA VAL A 96 10.02 4.41 -11.51
C VAL A 96 9.94 4.23 -13.02
N PRO A 97 11.01 4.53 -13.77
CA PRO A 97 11.10 4.30 -15.22
C PRO A 97 11.40 2.83 -15.54
N ASP A 98 10.84 1.92 -14.75
CA ASP A 98 10.92 0.48 -14.91
C ASP A 98 9.61 -0.13 -14.41
N ALA A 99 8.64 -0.23 -15.32
CA ALA A 99 7.32 -0.76 -15.00
C ALA A 99 7.34 -2.24 -14.57
N LEU A 100 8.37 -3.01 -14.96
CA LEU A 100 8.51 -4.38 -14.50
C LEU A 100 8.91 -4.40 -13.03
N ARG A 101 9.91 -3.58 -12.65
CA ARG A 101 10.30 -3.39 -11.27
C ARG A 101 9.16 -2.85 -10.41
N ALA A 102 8.39 -1.87 -10.90
CA ALA A 102 7.21 -1.37 -10.19
C ALA A 102 6.19 -2.48 -9.87
N ALA A 103 5.96 -3.39 -10.81
CA ALA A 103 5.08 -4.53 -10.61
C ALA A 103 5.62 -5.51 -9.56
N ASP A 104 6.93 -5.79 -9.59
CA ASP A 104 7.58 -6.64 -8.58
C ASP A 104 7.53 -5.98 -7.19
N ASP A 105 7.82 -4.68 -7.11
CA ASP A 105 7.78 -3.89 -5.88
C ASP A 105 6.38 -3.88 -5.26
N ALA A 106 5.31 -3.74 -6.06
CA ALA A 106 3.93 -3.80 -5.55
C ALA A 106 3.60 -5.17 -4.92
N VAL A 107 4.08 -6.27 -5.51
CA VAL A 107 3.88 -7.62 -4.97
C VAL A 107 4.69 -7.83 -3.69
N LEU A 108 5.95 -7.40 -3.68
CA LEU A 108 6.83 -7.50 -2.51
C LEU A 108 6.35 -6.62 -1.36
N PHE A 109 5.90 -5.40 -1.66
CA PHE A 109 5.28 -4.49 -0.70
C PHE A 109 4.08 -5.14 -0.03
N LYS A 110 3.13 -5.67 -0.82
CA LYS A 110 1.96 -6.39 -0.29
C LYS A 110 2.34 -7.56 0.61
N ARG A 111 3.40 -8.30 0.27
CA ARG A 111 3.92 -9.39 1.10
C ARG A 111 4.55 -8.87 2.39
N THR A 112 5.31 -7.78 2.31
CA THR A 112 5.97 -7.11 3.42
C THR A 112 4.96 -6.60 4.43
N VAL A 113 3.97 -5.82 3.98
CA VAL A 113 2.88 -5.31 4.84
C VAL A 113 2.17 -6.46 5.57
N LYS A 114 1.84 -7.56 4.88
CA LYS A 114 1.24 -8.74 5.52
C LYS A 114 2.17 -9.42 6.53
N GLY A 115 3.48 -9.40 6.31
CA GLY A 115 4.47 -9.93 7.26
C GLY A 115 4.56 -9.07 8.51
N ILE A 116 4.73 -7.76 8.33
CA ILE A 116 4.83 -6.79 9.41
C ILE A 116 3.52 -6.70 10.20
N ALA A 117 2.36 -6.73 9.55
CA ALA A 117 1.07 -6.74 10.24
C ALA A 117 1.00 -7.90 11.26
N ARG A 118 1.45 -9.10 10.87
CA ARG A 118 1.50 -10.24 11.79
C ARG A 118 2.48 -10.05 12.95
N LYS A 119 3.64 -9.42 12.70
CA LYS A 119 4.61 -9.06 13.76
C LYS A 119 3.98 -8.16 14.81
N HIS A 120 3.07 -7.28 14.39
CA HIS A 120 2.34 -6.34 15.26
C HIS A 120 0.99 -6.89 15.78
N GLY A 121 0.65 -8.16 15.53
CA GLY A 121 -0.59 -8.75 16.02
C GLY A 121 -1.85 -8.38 15.23
N PHE A 122 -1.68 -7.88 14.00
CA PHE A 122 -2.76 -7.57 13.06
C PHE A 122 -2.80 -8.53 11.87
N ALA A 123 -3.86 -8.46 11.08
CA ALA A 123 -3.88 -8.99 9.72
C ALA A 123 -4.09 -7.86 8.71
N ALA A 124 -3.26 -7.81 7.65
CA ALA A 124 -3.46 -6.86 6.55
C ALA A 124 -4.33 -7.49 5.44
N CYS A 125 -5.40 -6.79 5.08
CA CYS A 125 -6.38 -7.20 4.08
C CYS A 125 -6.38 -6.27 2.87
N PHE A 126 -5.97 -6.81 1.72
CA PHE A 126 -5.98 -6.13 0.41
C PHE A 126 -7.15 -6.63 -0.47
N MET A 127 -8.24 -7.10 0.14
CA MET A 127 -9.44 -7.48 -0.60
C MET A 127 -10.09 -6.19 -1.13
N ALA A 128 -10.64 -6.22 -2.35
CA ALA A 128 -11.24 -5.01 -2.95
C ALA A 128 -12.40 -4.43 -2.11
N LYS A 129 -13.13 -5.26 -1.37
CA LYS A 129 -14.27 -4.84 -0.54
C LYS A 129 -14.42 -5.72 0.70
N PRO A 130 -13.61 -5.52 1.75
CA PRO A 130 -13.66 -6.36 2.95
C PRO A 130 -14.91 -6.07 3.80
N TYR A 131 -15.38 -4.82 3.80
CA TYR A 131 -16.61 -4.38 4.45
C TYR A 131 -17.64 -4.02 3.37
N GLY A 132 -18.84 -4.60 3.43
CA GLY A 132 -19.85 -4.42 2.38
C GLY A 132 -20.37 -2.98 2.27
N ASP A 133 -20.42 -2.28 3.39
CA ASP A 133 -21.00 -0.96 3.58
C ASP A 133 -19.97 0.19 3.71
N ARG A 134 -18.67 -0.11 3.70
CA ARG A 134 -17.59 0.90 3.79
C ARG A 134 -16.77 1.00 2.51
N ALA A 135 -15.79 1.91 2.44
CA ALA A 135 -14.91 2.06 1.28
C ALA A 135 -14.22 0.73 0.88
N GLY A 136 -13.92 0.58 -0.40
CA GLY A 136 -13.12 -0.55 -0.90
C GLY A 136 -11.63 -0.26 -0.78
N ASN A 137 -10.79 -1.25 -1.08
CA ASN A 137 -9.38 -1.01 -1.37
C ASN A 137 -9.17 -0.79 -2.87
N GLY A 138 -8.56 0.34 -3.21
CA GLY A 138 -7.99 0.65 -4.52
C GLY A 138 -6.64 -0.03 -4.76
N PHE A 139 -6.29 -0.09 -6.05
CA PHE A 139 -4.91 -0.31 -6.51
C PHE A 139 -4.67 0.68 -7.65
N HIS A 140 -4.46 1.94 -7.29
CA HIS A 140 -4.31 3.00 -8.28
C HIS A 140 -2.95 2.85 -8.97
N VAL A 141 -2.95 3.03 -10.28
CA VAL A 141 -1.75 2.95 -11.10
C VAL A 141 -1.60 4.26 -11.85
N HIS A 142 -0.54 4.98 -11.53
CA HIS A 142 -0.15 6.20 -12.22
C HIS A 142 0.84 5.82 -13.29
N PHE A 143 0.66 6.34 -14.50
CA PHE A 143 1.56 6.04 -15.59
C PHE A 143 1.78 7.24 -16.52
N SER A 144 3.01 7.39 -16.97
CA SER A 144 3.39 8.26 -18.07
C SER A 144 4.30 7.49 -19.03
N VAL A 145 4.56 8.04 -20.20
CA VAL A 145 5.45 7.43 -21.20
C VAL A 145 6.40 8.51 -21.67
N LEU A 146 7.70 8.25 -21.50
CA LEU A 146 8.77 9.14 -21.91
C LEU A 146 9.32 8.73 -23.27
N ASP A 147 9.68 9.70 -24.10
CA ASP A 147 10.53 9.47 -25.28
C ASP A 147 12.03 9.46 -24.93
N LYS A 148 12.89 9.42 -25.95
CA LYS A 148 14.37 9.43 -25.79
C LYS A 148 14.91 10.76 -25.26
N ASP A 149 14.14 11.83 -25.39
CA ASP A 149 14.49 13.18 -24.90
C ASP A 149 13.89 13.42 -23.50
N SER A 150 13.35 12.39 -22.86
CA SER A 150 12.68 12.42 -21.55
C SER A 150 11.48 13.37 -21.50
N ARG A 151 10.74 13.47 -22.60
CA ARG A 151 9.51 14.27 -22.71
C ARG A 151 8.26 13.42 -22.61
#